data_AF-A0A6G2FV47-F1
#
_entry.id   AF-A0A6G2FV47-F1
#
_cell.length_a   1.000
_cell.length_b   1.000
_cell.length_c   1.000
_cell.angle_alpha   90.00
_cell.angle_beta   90.00
_cell.angle_gamma   90.00
#
_symmetry.space_group_name_H-M   'P 1'
#
loop_
_entity.id
_entity.type
_entity.pdbx_description
1 polymer ?
#
loop_
_entity_poly.entity_id
_entity_poly.type
_entity_poly.pdbx_seq_one_letter_code
_entity_poly.pdbx_strand_id
1 'polypeptide(L)'
;MRFDRQSGVFAHVTSLPGPHGIGDLGNGARDFVDWLASADQSLWQFCPLGPTASIHGHSPYQSYSAFAGNPLLVDLDALREDGYLTDEDLEPVPDFSPHAVEYDRVAEYKRERLRTAHERFQSEADAAERESFEAFRERESSWLDGYALFMALRTRYDGAWIEWPQEIRTHDPDTLKRHREELADEIAYREFVQFVFDRQWRDLKAYANDRGVELVGDLPIYVALDSADVWATPEAFDLTEENEPAAVAGVPPNPNDDGQRWGNPLYDWDYLRENDYDWWMDRLDRLFELVDVTRIDHFKGFDEYWAIPANAHSPAAGEWRDAPGADFFEAVEERFGDLPFVVEDLGFLDQSLVDLRDRFQFPGMRVPQYANWCQQGDMYQPMHYPENSVGYTSTHDTNTFVGYYDDLPDQQRDCLHYNIGADGSEIHWSVIDAVWRSNAVIAFTTMQDVLGLGAETRFNTPGTTDGNWGWRVTRDGFDESVAARLASLTDEHIRN
;
A
#
# COMPACT_ATOMS: atom_id res chain seq x y z
N MET A 1 9.86 14.44 13.69
CA MET A 1 11.05 13.65 13.26
C MET A 1 11.76 14.34 12.10
N ARG A 2 13.10 14.30 12.03
CA ARG A 2 13.88 14.71 10.84
C ARG A 2 14.54 13.46 10.27
N PHE A 3 14.35 13.21 8.98
CA PHE A 3 14.97 12.08 8.30
C PHE A 3 16.46 12.35 8.06
N ASP A 4 17.27 11.29 8.16
CA ASP A 4 18.63 11.28 7.64
C ASP A 4 18.59 10.99 6.13
N ARG A 5 19.67 11.36 5.42
CA ARG A 5 19.75 11.11 3.99
C ARG A 5 19.83 9.60 3.73
N GLN A 6 18.81 9.06 3.06
CA GLN A 6 18.65 7.62 2.85
C GLN A 6 18.22 7.32 1.41
N SER A 7 18.33 6.04 1.03
CA SER A 7 17.81 5.57 -0.25
C SER A 7 17.17 4.20 -0.16
N GLY A 8 16.29 3.92 -1.11
CA GLY A 8 15.55 2.67 -1.15
C GLY A 8 15.04 2.26 -2.51
N VAL A 9 14.40 1.10 -2.53
CA VAL A 9 13.76 0.55 -3.72
C VAL A 9 12.30 0.27 -3.43
N PHE A 10 11.45 0.67 -4.38
CA PHE A 10 10.05 0.28 -4.44
C PHE A 10 9.93 -1.07 -5.15
N ALA A 11 9.33 -2.04 -4.45
CA ALA A 11 8.86 -3.30 -4.99
C ALA A 11 7.73 -3.82 -4.10
N HIS A 12 6.51 -3.95 -4.62
CA HIS A 12 5.43 -4.52 -3.81
C HIS A 12 5.69 -6.02 -3.57
N VAL A 13 5.23 -6.54 -2.42
CA VAL A 13 5.47 -7.93 -2.01
C VAL A 13 4.98 -8.91 -3.09
N THR A 14 3.86 -8.62 -3.75
CA THR A 14 3.31 -9.48 -4.81
C THR A 14 4.24 -9.63 -6.01
N SER A 15 5.10 -8.63 -6.26
CA SER A 15 6.07 -8.63 -7.34
C SER A 15 7.28 -9.50 -7.08
N LEU A 16 7.52 -9.94 -5.84
CA LEU A 16 8.69 -10.73 -5.50
C LEU A 16 8.61 -12.17 -6.06
N PRO A 17 9.76 -12.83 -6.27
CA PRO A 17 9.76 -14.22 -6.69
C PRO A 17 9.17 -15.10 -5.58
N GLY A 18 8.32 -16.05 -5.96
CA GLY A 18 7.64 -16.94 -5.02
C GLY A 18 7.11 -18.17 -5.74
N PRO A 19 7.13 -19.36 -5.11
CA PRO A 19 6.81 -20.62 -5.77
C PRO A 19 5.31 -20.77 -6.08
N HIS A 20 4.44 -20.00 -5.42
CA HIS A 20 2.99 -20.15 -5.45
C HIS A 20 2.27 -19.08 -6.29
N GLY A 21 2.91 -18.62 -7.37
CA GLY A 21 2.31 -17.71 -8.37
C GLY A 21 2.20 -16.24 -7.98
N ILE A 22 2.62 -15.88 -6.78
CA ILE A 22 2.71 -14.51 -6.25
C ILE A 22 3.92 -14.44 -5.32
N GLY A 23 4.49 -13.25 -5.14
CA GLY A 23 5.41 -13.04 -4.02
C GLY A 23 4.67 -13.08 -2.68
N ASP A 24 5.29 -13.70 -1.68
CA ASP A 24 4.75 -13.91 -0.34
C ASP A 24 5.80 -13.54 0.72
N LEU A 25 5.47 -13.74 2.00
CA LEU A 25 6.32 -13.39 3.14
C LEU A 25 7.45 -14.41 3.41
N GLY A 26 7.72 -15.30 2.43
CA GLY A 26 8.73 -16.35 2.51
C GLY A 26 10.11 -15.94 2.00
N ASN A 27 10.82 -16.91 1.42
CA ASN A 27 12.21 -16.73 0.99
C ASN A 27 12.40 -15.64 -0.07
N GLY A 28 11.42 -15.41 -0.95
CA GLY A 28 11.51 -14.33 -1.95
C GLY A 28 11.64 -12.93 -1.34
N ALA A 29 10.92 -12.68 -0.25
CA ALA A 29 11.02 -11.45 0.52
C ALA A 29 12.37 -11.33 1.24
N ARG A 30 12.87 -12.43 1.83
CA ARG A 30 14.17 -12.46 2.50
C ARG A 30 15.33 -12.25 1.52
N ASP A 31 15.28 -12.89 0.36
CA ASP A 31 16.25 -12.72 -0.73
C ASP A 31 16.28 -11.26 -1.19
N PHE A 32 15.12 -10.60 -1.29
CA PHE A 32 15.04 -9.18 -1.66
C PHE A 32 15.65 -8.27 -0.59
N VAL A 33 15.38 -8.53 0.70
CA VAL A 33 16.02 -7.81 1.81
C VAL A 33 17.55 -7.98 1.78
N ASP A 34 18.05 -9.19 1.55
CA ASP A 34 19.48 -9.44 1.43
C ASP A 34 20.09 -8.70 0.22
N TRP A 35 19.37 -8.67 -0.89
CA TRP A 35 19.77 -7.92 -2.08
C TRP A 35 19.81 -6.41 -1.80
N LEU A 36 18.80 -5.83 -1.14
CA LEU A 36 18.77 -4.42 -0.73
C LEU A 36 19.95 -4.06 0.16
N ALA A 37 20.22 -4.87 1.18
CA ALA A 37 21.35 -4.69 2.07
C ALA A 37 22.69 -4.74 1.30
N SER A 38 22.84 -5.67 0.35
CA SER A 38 24.03 -5.76 -0.50
C SER A 38 24.17 -4.59 -1.48
N ALA A 39 23.05 -3.97 -1.86
CA ALA A 39 22.97 -2.79 -2.70
C ALA A 39 23.10 -1.48 -1.88
N ASP A 40 23.39 -1.57 -0.58
CA ASP A 40 23.49 -0.44 0.36
C ASP A 40 22.21 0.40 0.52
N GLN A 41 21.05 -0.18 0.19
CA GLN A 41 19.73 0.45 0.34
C GLN A 41 19.20 0.22 1.75
N SER A 42 18.68 1.28 2.38
CA SER A 42 18.16 1.23 3.75
C SER A 42 16.63 1.24 3.83
N LEU A 43 15.94 1.38 2.70
CA LEU A 43 14.48 1.48 2.66
C LEU A 43 13.88 0.52 1.63
N TRP A 44 12.85 -0.23 2.04
CA TRP A 44 11.99 -1.01 1.15
C TRP A 44 10.58 -0.44 1.15
N GLN A 45 10.15 0.14 0.04
CA GLN A 45 8.80 0.65 -0.10
C GLN A 45 7.86 -0.30 -0.86
N PHE A 46 6.61 -0.36 -0.41
CA PHE A 46 5.54 -1.15 -1.03
C PHE A 46 4.17 -0.48 -0.89
N CYS A 47 3.24 -0.85 -1.77
CA CYS A 47 1.82 -0.48 -1.68
C CYS A 47 1.13 -1.13 -0.45
N PRO A 48 -0.10 -0.71 -0.09
CA PRO A 48 -0.83 -1.27 1.05
C PRO A 48 -0.92 -2.81 1.04
N LEU A 49 -0.94 -3.42 2.23
CA LEU A 49 -0.88 -4.88 2.40
C LEU A 49 -2.25 -5.53 2.59
N GLY A 50 -3.33 -4.78 2.41
CA GLY A 50 -4.68 -5.22 2.71
C GLY A 50 -5.24 -6.26 1.72
N PRO A 51 -6.25 -7.05 2.11
CA PRO A 51 -6.91 -8.00 1.22
C PRO A 51 -7.57 -7.30 0.03
N THR A 52 -7.25 -7.73 -1.19
CA THR A 52 -7.74 -7.10 -2.43
C THR A 52 -8.87 -7.89 -3.09
N ALA A 53 -9.60 -7.21 -3.99
CA ALA A 53 -10.77 -7.75 -4.69
C ALA A 53 -10.57 -7.80 -6.21
N SER A 54 -11.03 -8.87 -6.85
CA SER A 54 -10.97 -9.01 -8.32
C SER A 54 -11.80 -7.97 -9.06
N ILE A 55 -12.95 -7.56 -8.52
CA ILE A 55 -13.81 -6.50 -9.09
C ILE A 55 -13.13 -5.12 -9.15
N HIS A 56 -12.08 -4.91 -8.36
CA HIS A 56 -11.24 -3.71 -8.37
C HIS A 56 -9.86 -3.96 -8.99
N GLY A 57 -9.74 -5.01 -9.81
CA GLY A 57 -8.49 -5.39 -10.47
C GLY A 57 -7.36 -5.76 -9.49
N HIS A 58 -7.70 -6.17 -8.27
CA HIS A 58 -6.76 -6.42 -7.17
C HIS A 58 -5.97 -5.19 -6.70
N SER A 59 -6.52 -3.98 -6.85
CA SER A 59 -5.89 -2.76 -6.33
C SER A 59 -5.66 -2.81 -4.81
N PRO A 60 -4.41 -2.60 -4.33
CA PRO A 60 -4.10 -2.44 -2.91
C PRO A 60 -4.80 -1.27 -2.23
N TYR A 61 -5.23 -0.26 -3.01
CA TYR A 61 -5.90 0.95 -2.52
C TYR A 61 -7.43 0.77 -2.39
N GLN A 62 -7.97 -0.41 -2.73
CA GLN A 62 -9.36 -0.79 -2.57
C GLN A 62 -9.46 -2.09 -1.76
N SER A 63 -8.96 -2.02 -0.53
CA SER A 63 -8.88 -3.17 0.39
C SER A 63 -10.19 -3.43 1.13
N TYR A 64 -10.45 -4.69 1.47
CA TYR A 64 -11.54 -5.08 2.37
C TYR A 64 -11.33 -4.65 3.82
N SER A 65 -10.12 -4.27 4.20
CA SER A 65 -9.85 -3.65 5.49
C SER A 65 -8.57 -2.83 5.47
N ALA A 66 -8.55 -1.73 6.21
CA ALA A 66 -7.38 -0.92 6.49
C ALA A 66 -6.41 -1.55 7.50
N PHE A 67 -6.84 -2.60 8.22
CA PHE A 67 -6.10 -3.23 9.31
C PHE A 67 -5.57 -4.63 8.95
N ALA A 68 -6.37 -5.39 8.21
CA ALA A 68 -6.06 -6.78 7.88
C ALA A 68 -4.89 -6.91 6.89
N GLY A 69 -4.17 -8.01 6.97
CA GLY A 69 -3.19 -8.43 5.97
C GLY A 69 -3.80 -9.29 4.87
N ASN A 70 -3.23 -9.21 3.66
CA ASN A 70 -3.71 -9.95 2.50
C ASN A 70 -3.39 -11.46 2.63
N PRO A 71 -4.40 -12.35 2.65
CA PRO A 71 -4.20 -13.80 2.71
C PRO A 71 -3.30 -14.36 1.60
N LEU A 72 -3.24 -13.69 0.44
CA LEU A 72 -2.40 -14.11 -0.67
C LEU A 72 -0.90 -13.95 -0.39
N LEU A 73 -0.52 -13.14 0.59
CA LEU A 73 0.87 -12.94 0.97
C LEU A 73 1.36 -13.98 2.00
N VAL A 74 0.48 -14.81 2.58
CA VAL A 74 0.89 -15.85 3.53
C VAL A 74 1.79 -16.88 2.85
N ASP A 75 2.99 -17.11 3.38
CA ASP A 75 3.89 -18.16 2.92
C ASP A 75 3.37 -19.53 3.33
N LEU A 76 3.11 -20.38 2.32
CA LEU A 76 2.64 -21.76 2.53
C LEU A 76 3.80 -22.71 2.87
N ASP A 77 5.04 -22.40 2.48
CA ASP A 77 6.20 -23.21 2.83
C ASP A 77 6.50 -23.09 4.34
N ALA A 78 6.37 -21.90 4.92
CA ALA A 78 6.41 -21.72 6.37
C ALA A 78 5.33 -22.53 7.10
N LEU A 79 4.09 -22.55 6.60
CA LEU A 79 3.03 -23.40 7.17
C LEU A 79 3.32 -24.90 7.05
N ARG A 80 4.05 -25.32 6.01
CA ARG A 80 4.54 -26.68 5.86
C ARG A 80 5.66 -27.00 6.86
N GLU A 81 6.58 -26.07 7.07
CA GLU A 81 7.65 -26.19 8.07
C GLU A 81 7.11 -26.27 9.50
N ASP A 82 6.02 -25.54 9.78
CA ASP A 82 5.28 -25.62 11.04
C ASP A 82 4.46 -26.92 11.20
N GLY A 83 4.35 -27.73 10.15
CA GLY A 83 3.61 -29.00 10.17
C GLY A 83 2.11 -28.89 9.90
N TYR A 84 1.60 -27.69 9.59
CA TYR A 84 0.19 -27.47 9.23
C TYR A 84 -0.11 -27.80 7.76
N LEU A 85 0.92 -27.84 6.92
CA LEU A 85 0.87 -28.37 5.56
C LEU A 85 1.92 -29.48 5.38
N THR A 86 1.69 -30.34 4.40
CA THR A 86 2.64 -31.36 3.94
C THR A 86 3.04 -31.07 2.50
N ASP A 87 4.12 -31.71 2.01
CA ASP A 87 4.50 -31.61 0.60
C ASP A 87 3.34 -32.04 -0.32
N GLU A 88 2.50 -33.01 0.09
CA GLU A 88 1.37 -33.50 -0.70
C GLU A 88 0.22 -32.48 -0.80
N ASP A 89 0.04 -31.61 0.21
CA ASP A 89 -1.01 -30.57 0.17
C ASP A 89 -0.66 -29.41 -0.79
N LEU A 90 0.63 -29.19 -1.02
CA LEU A 90 1.12 -28.20 -1.98
C LEU A 90 1.02 -28.71 -3.43
N GLU A 91 1.03 -30.02 -3.63
CA GLU A 91 1.00 -30.60 -4.98
C GLU A 91 -0.44 -30.88 -5.49
N PRO A 92 -0.68 -30.77 -6.81
CA PRO A 92 0.19 -30.17 -7.81
C PRO A 92 0.20 -28.64 -7.68
N VAL A 93 1.39 -28.04 -7.72
CA VAL A 93 1.50 -26.57 -7.88
C VAL A 93 1.10 -26.22 -9.32
N PRO A 94 0.12 -25.33 -9.54
CA PRO A 94 -0.24 -24.89 -10.89
C PRO A 94 0.96 -24.24 -11.62
N ASP A 95 1.00 -24.38 -12.95
CA ASP A 95 1.98 -23.66 -13.78
C ASP A 95 1.62 -22.17 -13.80
N PHE A 96 2.25 -21.41 -12.90
CA PHE A 96 2.05 -19.97 -12.74
C PHE A 96 3.11 -19.19 -13.50
N SER A 97 2.71 -18.03 -14.04
CA SER A 97 3.68 -17.13 -14.67
C SER A 97 4.73 -16.62 -13.66
N PRO A 98 6.03 -16.66 -13.99
CA PRO A 98 7.08 -16.05 -13.16
C PRO A 98 7.13 -14.52 -13.29
N HIS A 99 6.42 -13.94 -14.28
CA HIS A 99 6.47 -12.51 -14.60
C HIS A 99 5.16 -11.77 -14.29
N ALA A 100 4.07 -12.50 -14.05
CA ALA A 100 2.76 -11.93 -13.80
C ALA A 100 2.00 -12.69 -12.72
N VAL A 101 1.28 -11.99 -11.85
CA VAL A 101 0.37 -12.58 -10.86
C VAL A 101 -0.95 -12.93 -11.53
N GLU A 102 -1.32 -14.21 -11.49
CA GLU A 102 -2.63 -14.69 -11.92
C GLU A 102 -3.57 -14.79 -10.72
N TYR A 103 -4.02 -13.63 -10.22
CA TYR A 103 -4.65 -13.49 -8.90
C TYR A 103 -5.77 -14.49 -8.61
N ASP A 104 -6.70 -14.73 -9.54
CA ASP A 104 -7.81 -15.67 -9.34
C ASP A 104 -7.30 -17.11 -9.13
N ARG A 105 -6.33 -17.55 -9.93
CA ARG A 105 -5.72 -18.88 -9.80
C ARG A 105 -4.92 -19.02 -8.50
N VAL A 106 -4.21 -17.96 -8.12
CA VAL A 106 -3.46 -17.90 -6.85
C VAL A 106 -4.42 -17.94 -5.66
N ALA A 107 -5.50 -17.16 -5.70
CA ALA A 107 -6.50 -17.10 -4.64
C ALA A 107 -7.20 -18.44 -4.44
N GLU A 108 -7.58 -19.12 -5.54
CA GLU A 108 -8.14 -20.47 -5.49
C GLU A 108 -7.16 -21.44 -4.84
N TYR A 109 -5.92 -21.49 -5.33
CA TYR A 109 -4.87 -22.36 -4.82
C TYR A 109 -4.59 -22.13 -3.33
N LYS A 110 -4.27 -20.89 -2.93
CA LYS A 110 -3.88 -20.57 -1.54
C LYS A 110 -5.04 -20.73 -0.57
N ARG A 111 -6.28 -20.39 -0.94
CA ARG A 111 -7.46 -20.54 -0.07
C ARG A 111 -7.68 -21.98 0.37
N GLU A 112 -7.54 -22.95 -0.53
CA GLU A 112 -7.68 -24.37 -0.18
C GLU A 112 -6.65 -24.80 0.86
N ARG A 113 -5.38 -24.42 0.66
CA ARG A 113 -4.28 -24.80 1.57
C ARG A 113 -4.39 -24.10 2.92
N LEU A 114 -4.77 -22.82 2.93
CA LEU A 114 -5.02 -22.11 4.18
C LEU A 114 -6.15 -22.74 5.00
N ARG A 115 -7.19 -23.27 4.36
CA ARG A 115 -8.24 -24.03 5.06
C ARG A 115 -7.72 -25.33 5.65
N THR A 116 -6.94 -26.09 4.89
CA THR A 116 -6.28 -27.31 5.40
C THR A 116 -5.37 -27.00 6.59
N ALA A 117 -4.57 -25.93 6.50
CA ALA A 117 -3.71 -25.50 7.60
C ALA A 117 -4.52 -25.11 8.84
N HIS A 118 -5.64 -24.40 8.67
CA HIS A 118 -6.54 -24.06 9.77
C HIS A 118 -7.15 -25.31 10.43
N GLU A 119 -7.63 -26.28 9.65
CA GLU A 119 -8.18 -27.54 10.18
C GLU A 119 -7.14 -28.30 11.02
N ARG A 120 -5.89 -28.39 10.54
CA ARG A 120 -4.80 -29.02 11.31
C ARG A 120 -4.40 -28.21 12.52
N PHE A 121 -4.35 -26.89 12.44
CA PHE A 121 -4.13 -26.02 13.61
C PHE A 121 -5.18 -26.29 14.69
N GLN A 122 -6.46 -26.39 14.33
CA GLN A 122 -7.52 -26.68 15.29
C GLN A 122 -7.34 -28.03 15.99
N SER A 123 -6.89 -29.07 15.29
CA SER A 123 -6.74 -30.42 15.85
C SER A 123 -5.40 -30.70 16.52
N GLU A 124 -4.33 -30.08 16.05
CA GLU A 124 -2.94 -30.48 16.35
C GLU A 124 -2.12 -29.41 17.06
N ALA A 125 -2.52 -28.13 17.01
CA ALA A 125 -1.78 -27.04 17.66
C ALA A 125 -1.60 -27.31 19.16
N ASP A 126 -0.38 -27.08 19.64
CA ASP A 126 -0.03 -27.27 21.03
C ASP A 126 -0.57 -26.14 21.92
N ALA A 127 -0.30 -26.23 23.23
CA ALA A 127 -0.81 -25.25 24.18
C ALA A 127 -0.22 -23.84 23.99
N ALA A 128 1.05 -23.73 23.57
CA ALA A 128 1.73 -22.46 23.39
C ALA A 128 1.26 -21.76 22.10
N GLU A 129 0.99 -22.54 21.05
CA GLU A 129 0.45 -22.03 19.79
C GLU A 129 -0.98 -21.51 19.96
N ARG A 130 -1.81 -22.23 20.73
CA ARG A 130 -3.16 -21.77 21.09
C ARG A 130 -3.13 -20.50 21.94
N GLU A 131 -2.25 -20.43 22.92
CA GLU A 131 -2.06 -19.23 23.76
C GLU A 131 -1.61 -18.03 22.90
N SER A 132 -0.71 -18.24 21.95
CA SER A 132 -0.25 -17.19 21.02
C SER A 132 -1.38 -16.70 20.11
N PHE A 133 -2.25 -17.61 19.65
CA PHE A 133 -3.42 -17.24 18.85
C PHE A 133 -4.47 -16.48 19.68
N GLU A 134 -4.74 -16.90 20.93
CA GLU A 134 -5.62 -16.17 21.84
C GLU A 134 -5.08 -14.77 22.16
N ALA A 135 -3.77 -14.65 22.40
CA ALA A 135 -3.13 -13.36 22.63
C ALA A 135 -3.20 -12.44 21.40
N PHE A 136 -3.07 -12.99 20.18
CA PHE A 136 -3.31 -12.26 18.94
C PHE A 136 -4.75 -11.74 18.88
N ARG A 137 -5.74 -12.58 19.15
CA ARG A 137 -7.16 -12.18 19.13
C ARG A 137 -7.47 -11.09 20.14
N GLU A 138 -6.90 -11.17 21.34
CA GLU A 138 -7.08 -10.13 22.36
C GLU A 138 -6.43 -8.81 21.95
N ARG A 139 -5.19 -8.86 21.43
CA ARG A 139 -4.47 -7.66 21.00
C ARG A 139 -5.17 -6.95 19.83
N GLU A 140 -5.68 -7.69 18.86
CA GLU A 140 -6.27 -7.15 17.63
C GLU A 140 -7.81 -7.01 17.69
N SER A 141 -8.41 -7.13 18.88
CA SER A 141 -9.87 -7.25 19.02
C SER A 141 -10.67 -6.03 18.50
N SER A 142 -10.04 -4.85 18.40
CA SER A 142 -10.69 -3.62 17.92
C SER A 142 -11.16 -3.73 16.47
N TRP A 143 -10.44 -4.48 15.64
CA TRP A 143 -10.76 -4.63 14.20
C TRP A 143 -11.01 -6.07 13.78
N LEU A 144 -10.37 -7.07 14.42
CA LEU A 144 -10.39 -8.46 13.96
C LEU A 144 -11.79 -9.07 14.00
N ASP A 145 -12.56 -8.80 15.06
CA ASP A 145 -13.92 -9.33 15.25
C ASP A 145 -14.90 -8.80 14.19
N GLY A 146 -14.72 -7.54 13.77
CA GLY A 146 -15.48 -6.91 12.69
C GLY A 146 -15.07 -7.47 11.33
N TYR A 147 -13.76 -7.51 11.07
CA TYR A 147 -13.21 -8.06 9.84
C TYR A 147 -13.60 -9.53 9.58
N ALA A 148 -13.44 -10.40 10.58
CA ALA A 148 -13.72 -11.82 10.42
C ALA A 148 -15.20 -12.08 10.15
N LEU A 149 -16.11 -11.38 10.86
CA LEU A 149 -17.54 -11.49 10.63
C LEU A 149 -17.94 -10.90 9.26
N PHE A 150 -17.38 -9.75 8.87
CA PHE A 150 -17.59 -9.16 7.54
C PHE A 150 -17.23 -10.14 6.42
N MET A 151 -16.03 -10.72 6.47
CA MET A 151 -15.55 -11.66 5.46
C MET A 151 -16.36 -12.97 5.45
N ALA A 152 -16.84 -13.43 6.61
CA ALA A 152 -17.72 -14.59 6.71
C ALA A 152 -19.10 -14.31 6.07
N LEU A 153 -19.69 -13.15 6.36
CA LEU A 153 -20.95 -12.71 5.75
C LEU A 153 -20.82 -12.54 4.25
N ARG A 154 -19.70 -12.02 3.76
CA ARG A 154 -19.39 -11.90 2.33
C ARG A 154 -19.30 -13.24 1.60
N THR A 155 -18.97 -14.32 2.32
CA THR A 155 -19.01 -15.67 1.75
C THR A 155 -20.44 -16.20 1.63
N ARG A 156 -21.38 -15.64 2.40
CA ARG A 156 -22.80 -16.01 2.44
C ARG A 156 -23.68 -15.17 1.51
N TYR A 157 -23.36 -13.88 1.38
CA TYR A 157 -24.13 -12.91 0.60
C TYR A 157 -23.32 -12.40 -0.58
N ASP A 158 -23.94 -12.39 -1.76
CA ASP A 158 -23.37 -11.77 -2.94
C ASP A 158 -23.44 -10.24 -2.85
N GLY A 159 -22.57 -9.55 -3.57
CA GLY A 159 -22.56 -8.09 -3.66
C GLY A 159 -21.83 -7.40 -2.51
N ALA A 160 -21.88 -6.06 -2.52
CA ALA A 160 -21.28 -5.23 -1.48
C ALA A 160 -22.17 -5.21 -0.23
N TRP A 161 -21.61 -4.91 0.95
CA TRP A 161 -22.40 -4.95 2.20
C TRP A 161 -23.59 -3.98 2.23
N ILE A 162 -23.53 -2.89 1.45
CA ILE A 162 -24.66 -1.97 1.27
C ILE A 162 -25.89 -2.62 0.59
N GLU A 163 -25.70 -3.76 -0.09
CA GLU A 163 -26.73 -4.54 -0.77
C GLU A 163 -27.24 -5.73 0.08
N TRP A 164 -26.62 -5.98 1.23
CA TRP A 164 -27.02 -7.07 2.14
C TRP A 164 -28.38 -6.78 2.81
N PRO A 165 -29.03 -7.80 3.42
CA PRO A 165 -30.24 -7.61 4.19
C PRO A 165 -30.11 -6.46 5.20
N GLN A 166 -31.17 -5.65 5.34
CA GLN A 166 -31.17 -4.43 6.14
C GLN A 166 -30.69 -4.69 7.57
N GLU A 167 -31.13 -5.79 8.18
CA GLU A 167 -30.78 -6.17 9.55
C GLU A 167 -29.28 -6.43 9.73
N ILE A 168 -28.58 -6.83 8.67
CA ILE A 168 -27.12 -7.00 8.68
C ILE A 168 -26.42 -5.67 8.38
N ARG A 169 -26.95 -4.90 7.42
CA ARG A 169 -26.42 -3.60 7.02
C ARG A 169 -26.47 -2.56 8.15
N THR A 170 -27.52 -2.57 8.96
CA THR A 170 -27.73 -1.64 10.09
C THR A 170 -27.44 -2.28 11.45
N HIS A 171 -26.75 -3.42 11.48
CA HIS A 171 -26.22 -4.04 12.69
C HIS A 171 -27.26 -4.42 13.75
N ASP A 172 -28.36 -5.07 13.34
CA ASP A 172 -29.31 -5.65 14.28
C ASP A 172 -28.60 -6.66 15.21
N PRO A 173 -28.58 -6.43 16.54
CA PRO A 173 -27.76 -7.22 17.45
C PRO A 173 -28.11 -8.71 17.48
N ASP A 174 -29.40 -9.05 17.41
CA ASP A 174 -29.87 -10.44 17.45
C ASP A 174 -29.50 -11.17 16.14
N THR A 175 -29.62 -10.49 15.01
CA THR A 175 -29.22 -11.00 13.69
C THR A 175 -27.72 -11.24 13.60
N LEU A 176 -26.90 -10.28 14.04
CA LEU A 176 -25.44 -10.45 14.05
C LEU A 176 -25.00 -11.56 15.00
N LYS A 177 -25.61 -11.66 16.19
CA LYS A 177 -25.32 -12.75 17.13
C LYS A 177 -25.61 -14.12 16.51
N ARG A 178 -26.77 -14.29 15.87
CA ARG A 178 -27.12 -15.53 15.16
C ARG A 178 -26.10 -15.85 14.07
N HIS A 179 -25.67 -14.86 13.30
CA HIS A 179 -24.64 -15.07 12.27
C HIS A 179 -23.27 -15.41 12.85
N ARG A 180 -22.86 -14.83 13.98
CA ARG A 180 -21.63 -15.24 14.69
C ARG A 180 -21.67 -16.70 15.10
N GLU A 181 -22.82 -17.19 15.57
CA GLU A 181 -23.01 -18.60 15.93
C GLU A 181 -23.04 -19.51 14.68
N GLU A 182 -23.75 -19.12 13.62
CA GLU A 182 -23.86 -19.90 12.38
C GLU A 182 -22.57 -19.97 11.56
N LEU A 183 -21.74 -18.92 11.63
CA LEU A 183 -20.52 -18.77 10.84
C LEU A 183 -19.24 -18.90 11.68
N ALA A 184 -19.33 -19.47 12.89
CA ALA A 184 -18.22 -19.55 13.83
C ALA A 184 -16.95 -20.19 13.23
N ASP A 185 -17.09 -21.27 12.45
CA ASP A 185 -15.97 -21.94 11.80
C ASP A 185 -15.31 -21.07 10.72
N GLU A 186 -16.11 -20.29 9.98
CA GLU A 186 -15.61 -19.36 8.96
C GLU A 186 -14.89 -18.18 9.62
N ILE A 187 -15.45 -17.63 10.70
CA ILE A 187 -14.84 -16.56 11.49
C ILE A 187 -13.49 -17.02 12.03
N ALA A 188 -13.43 -18.20 12.66
CA ALA A 188 -12.19 -18.78 13.17
C ALA A 188 -11.13 -18.97 12.08
N TYR A 189 -11.54 -19.41 10.89
CA TYR A 189 -10.64 -19.50 9.73
C TYR A 189 -10.06 -18.12 9.34
N ARG A 190 -10.90 -17.07 9.30
CA ARG A 190 -10.42 -15.71 8.96
C ARG A 190 -9.47 -15.16 10.02
N GLU A 191 -9.79 -15.36 11.30
CA GLU A 191 -8.91 -15.00 12.41
C GLU A 191 -7.56 -15.73 12.33
N PHE A 192 -7.57 -17.03 12.06
CA PHE A 192 -6.36 -17.83 11.90
C PHE A 192 -5.47 -17.32 10.76
N VAL A 193 -6.05 -17.00 9.60
CA VAL A 193 -5.26 -16.47 8.47
C VAL A 193 -4.59 -15.14 8.83
N GLN A 194 -5.29 -14.27 9.57
CA GLN A 194 -4.70 -13.01 10.04
C GLN A 194 -3.60 -13.24 11.09
N PHE A 195 -3.77 -14.22 11.98
CA PHE A 195 -2.73 -14.62 12.92
C PHE A 195 -1.46 -15.11 12.21
N VAL A 196 -1.62 -15.96 11.19
CA VAL A 196 -0.48 -16.46 10.39
C VAL A 196 0.21 -15.30 9.66
N PHE A 197 -0.56 -14.42 9.02
CA PHE A 197 -0.01 -13.23 8.37
C PHE A 197 0.77 -12.35 9.36
N ASP A 198 0.19 -12.05 10.52
CA ASP A 198 0.79 -11.19 11.55
C ASP A 198 2.13 -11.73 12.04
N ARG A 199 2.21 -13.05 12.31
CA ARG A 199 3.46 -13.70 12.70
C ARG A 199 4.51 -13.64 11.60
N GLN A 200 4.16 -14.04 10.37
CA GLN A 200 5.10 -14.04 9.25
C GLN A 200 5.59 -12.63 8.90
N TRP A 201 4.70 -11.62 8.98
CA TRP A 201 5.05 -10.23 8.72
C TRP A 201 6.02 -9.71 9.77
N ARG A 202 5.78 -9.96 11.06
CA ARG A 202 6.70 -9.56 12.14
C ARG A 202 8.06 -10.22 11.99
N ASP A 203 8.11 -11.49 11.61
CA ASP A 203 9.37 -12.20 11.35
C ASP A 203 10.14 -11.61 10.16
N LEU A 204 9.43 -11.15 9.11
CA LEU A 204 10.03 -10.48 7.97
C LEU A 204 10.52 -9.07 8.34
N LYS A 205 9.72 -8.28 9.05
CA LYS A 205 10.11 -6.93 9.53
C LYS A 205 11.35 -7.00 10.42
N ALA A 206 11.38 -7.93 11.38
CA ALA A 206 12.55 -8.15 12.22
C ALA A 206 13.79 -8.51 11.38
N TYR A 207 13.63 -9.39 10.39
CA TYR A 207 14.72 -9.78 9.49
C TYR A 207 15.28 -8.62 8.66
N ALA A 208 14.40 -7.73 8.17
CA ALA A 208 14.75 -6.52 7.44
C ALA A 208 15.49 -5.52 8.34
N ASN A 209 14.93 -5.23 9.51
CA ASN A 209 15.51 -4.29 10.47
C ASN A 209 16.88 -4.76 10.98
N ASP A 210 17.07 -6.07 11.22
CA ASP A 210 18.38 -6.65 11.59
C ASP A 210 19.46 -6.46 10.51
N ARG A 211 19.06 -6.18 9.27
CA ARG A 211 19.94 -5.89 8.13
C ARG A 211 20.04 -4.40 7.81
N GLY A 212 19.43 -3.54 8.63
CA GLY A 212 19.39 -2.10 8.40
C GLY A 212 18.49 -1.68 7.24
N VAL A 213 17.49 -2.50 6.90
CA VAL A 213 16.46 -2.19 5.90
C VAL A 213 15.15 -1.91 6.63
N GLU A 214 14.72 -0.65 6.62
CA GLU A 214 13.45 -0.19 7.17
C GLU A 214 12.33 -0.36 6.13
N LEU A 215 11.14 -0.73 6.60
CA LEU A 215 9.96 -0.93 5.76
C LEU A 215 9.17 0.37 5.62
N VAL A 216 8.87 0.75 4.38
CA VAL A 216 8.10 1.95 4.05
C VAL A 216 6.73 1.55 3.51
N GLY A 217 5.73 1.69 4.38
CA GLY A 217 4.34 1.44 4.07
C GLY A 217 3.68 2.59 3.34
N ASP A 218 2.42 2.37 3.01
CA ASP A 218 1.57 3.32 2.32
C ASP A 218 0.18 3.33 2.94
N LEU A 219 -0.31 4.53 3.24
CA LEU A 219 -1.56 4.81 3.92
C LEU A 219 -2.49 5.54 2.94
N PRO A 220 -3.41 4.81 2.28
CA PRO A 220 -4.50 5.41 1.53
C PRO A 220 -5.30 6.30 2.47
N ILE A 221 -5.54 7.56 2.15
CA ILE A 221 -6.37 8.40 3.04
C ILE A 221 -7.74 7.75 3.23
N TYR A 222 -8.41 7.37 2.15
CA TYR A 222 -9.73 6.74 2.20
C TYR A 222 -9.65 5.21 2.25
N VAL A 223 -10.67 4.62 2.87
CA VAL A 223 -10.93 3.17 2.82
C VAL A 223 -11.95 2.85 1.72
N ALA A 224 -12.01 1.60 1.26
CA ALA A 224 -13.04 1.20 0.31
C ALA A 224 -14.43 1.26 0.94
N LEU A 225 -15.47 1.61 0.18
CA LEU A 225 -16.85 1.55 0.69
C LEU A 225 -17.18 0.15 1.15
N ASP A 226 -16.91 -0.83 0.30
CA ASP A 226 -17.20 -2.24 0.55
C ASP A 226 -16.10 -2.90 1.40
N SER A 227 -15.90 -2.39 2.63
CA SER A 227 -14.89 -2.84 3.57
C SER A 227 -15.49 -3.17 4.93
N ALA A 228 -14.76 -3.99 5.69
CA ALA A 228 -15.05 -4.23 7.09
C ALA A 228 -14.95 -2.96 7.92
N ASP A 229 -14.14 -2.00 7.53
CA ASP A 229 -13.91 -0.78 8.32
C ASP A 229 -15.17 0.10 8.33
N VAL A 230 -15.77 0.32 7.16
CA VAL A 230 -17.00 1.12 7.01
C VAL A 230 -18.20 0.37 7.55
N TRP A 231 -18.28 -0.95 7.29
CA TRP A 231 -19.36 -1.77 7.82
C TRP A 231 -19.30 -1.84 9.35
N ALA A 232 -18.15 -2.13 9.94
CA ALA A 232 -18.01 -2.33 11.40
C ALA A 232 -18.13 -1.04 12.22
N THR A 233 -17.77 0.10 11.65
CA THR A 233 -17.74 1.41 12.34
C THR A 233 -18.40 2.50 11.47
N PRO A 234 -19.70 2.37 11.14
CA PRO A 234 -20.38 3.30 10.24
C PRO A 234 -20.36 4.75 10.73
N GLU A 235 -20.31 4.97 12.04
CA GLU A 235 -20.28 6.28 12.69
C GLU A 235 -19.01 7.10 12.39
N ALA A 236 -17.91 6.45 11.98
CA ALA A 236 -16.69 7.15 11.55
C ALA A 236 -16.81 7.79 10.16
N PHE A 237 -17.90 7.53 9.43
CA PHE A 237 -18.09 7.90 8.03
C PHE A 237 -19.38 8.71 7.81
N ASP A 238 -19.38 9.58 6.79
CA ASP A 238 -20.52 10.41 6.37
C ASP A 238 -21.56 9.55 5.63
N LEU A 239 -22.33 8.78 6.41
CA LEU A 239 -23.39 7.88 5.97
C LEU A 239 -24.78 8.37 6.38
N THR A 240 -25.80 8.00 5.61
CA THR A 240 -27.22 8.21 5.97
C THR A 240 -27.66 7.27 7.09
N GLU A 241 -28.86 7.46 7.64
CA GLU A 241 -29.46 6.56 8.66
C GLU A 241 -29.57 5.10 8.18
N GLU A 242 -29.60 4.88 6.87
CA GLU A 242 -29.62 3.58 6.22
C GLU A 242 -28.24 2.98 5.94
N ASN A 243 -27.16 3.63 6.40
CA ASN A 243 -25.75 3.31 6.15
C ASN A 243 -25.36 3.39 4.65
N GLU A 244 -25.91 4.36 3.91
CA GLU A 244 -25.52 4.65 2.53
C GLU A 244 -24.65 5.93 2.47
N PRO A 245 -23.63 6.03 1.61
CA PRO A 245 -22.81 7.25 1.54
C PRO A 245 -23.62 8.47 1.12
N ALA A 246 -23.53 9.57 1.87
CA ALA A 246 -24.14 10.84 1.47
C ALA A 246 -23.36 11.49 0.32
N ALA A 247 -22.03 11.41 0.41
CA ALA A 247 -21.08 11.84 -0.60
C ALA A 247 -19.93 10.84 -0.71
N VAL A 248 -19.19 10.92 -1.81
CA VAL A 248 -18.04 10.06 -2.09
C VAL A 248 -16.83 10.88 -2.49
N ALA A 249 -15.65 10.31 -2.26
CA ALA A 249 -14.39 10.91 -2.60
C ALA A 249 -14.15 10.99 -4.11
N GLY A 250 -13.32 11.97 -4.49
CA GLY A 250 -12.81 12.14 -5.84
C GLY A 250 -11.88 13.36 -5.91
N VAL A 251 -11.61 13.81 -7.14
CA VAL A 251 -10.90 15.05 -7.43
C VAL A 251 -11.64 15.85 -8.49
N PRO A 252 -11.62 17.19 -8.41
CA PRO A 252 -12.31 18.04 -9.38
C PRO A 252 -11.63 17.97 -10.76
N PRO A 253 -12.35 18.33 -11.83
CA PRO A 253 -11.74 18.58 -13.13
C PRO A 253 -10.70 19.70 -13.07
N ASN A 254 -9.64 19.58 -13.86
CA ASN A 254 -8.63 20.62 -14.09
C ASN A 254 -8.38 20.78 -15.61
N PRO A 255 -7.56 21.75 -16.07
CA PRO A 255 -7.36 21.97 -17.50
C PRO A 255 -6.83 20.77 -18.30
N ASN A 256 -6.26 19.76 -17.64
CA ASN A 256 -5.65 18.57 -18.24
C ASN A 256 -6.38 17.25 -17.92
N ASP A 257 -7.38 17.26 -17.05
CA ASP A 257 -8.07 16.07 -16.53
C ASP A 257 -9.55 16.40 -16.25
N ASP A 258 -10.47 15.50 -16.62
CA ASP A 258 -11.92 15.65 -16.41
C ASP A 258 -12.36 15.46 -14.95
N GLY A 259 -11.41 15.23 -14.04
CA GLY A 259 -11.63 14.89 -12.65
C GLY A 259 -11.94 13.40 -12.49
N GLN A 260 -11.95 12.94 -11.26
CA GLN A 260 -12.14 11.52 -10.96
C GLN A 260 -13.14 11.35 -9.83
N ARG A 261 -14.02 10.36 -9.95
CA ARG A 261 -14.92 9.93 -8.88
C ARG A 261 -14.43 8.57 -8.41
N TRP A 262 -13.81 8.52 -7.24
CA TRP A 262 -13.21 7.30 -6.70
C TRP A 262 -14.25 6.39 -6.04
N GLY A 263 -15.29 6.99 -5.44
CA GLY A 263 -16.41 6.24 -4.86
C GLY A 263 -16.21 5.78 -3.42
N ASN A 264 -15.06 6.08 -2.80
CA ASN A 264 -14.83 5.85 -1.38
C ASN A 264 -15.79 6.71 -0.52
N PRO A 265 -16.24 6.22 0.65
CA PRO A 265 -16.98 7.05 1.59
C PRO A 265 -16.07 8.12 2.17
N LEU A 266 -16.68 9.21 2.61
CA LEU A 266 -15.99 10.30 3.30
C LEU A 266 -16.06 10.08 4.81
N TYR A 267 -15.12 10.68 5.53
CA TYR A 267 -15.09 10.64 7.00
C TYR A 267 -16.10 11.61 7.60
N ASP A 268 -16.74 11.21 8.69
CA ASP A 268 -17.40 12.16 9.59
C ASP A 268 -16.33 12.76 10.52
N TRP A 269 -15.64 13.79 10.01
CA TRP A 269 -14.56 14.45 10.76
C TRP A 269 -15.04 15.14 12.04
N ASP A 270 -16.32 15.48 12.16
CA ASP A 270 -16.88 16.05 13.37
C ASP A 270 -17.02 14.97 14.45
N TYR A 271 -17.62 13.82 14.10
CA TYR A 271 -17.67 12.66 14.98
C TYR A 271 -16.26 12.21 15.41
N LEU A 272 -15.34 12.08 14.45
CA LEU A 272 -13.98 11.65 14.74
C LEU A 272 -13.27 12.61 15.69
N ARG A 273 -13.42 13.92 15.51
CA ARG A 273 -12.82 14.92 16.41
C ARG A 273 -13.43 14.88 17.82
N GLU A 274 -14.74 14.65 17.94
CA GLU A 274 -15.42 14.53 19.24
C GLU A 274 -14.99 13.30 20.03
N ASN A 275 -14.43 12.29 19.35
CA ASN A 275 -13.94 11.04 19.94
C ASN A 275 -12.41 10.92 19.78
N ASP A 276 -11.68 12.04 19.87
CA ASP A 276 -10.22 12.11 19.90
C ASP A 276 -9.51 11.34 18.76
N TYR A 277 -10.20 11.22 17.61
CA TYR A 277 -9.79 10.48 16.43
C TYR A 277 -9.53 8.98 16.67
N ASP A 278 -10.19 8.35 17.65
CA ASP A 278 -9.92 6.98 18.10
C ASP A 278 -9.77 5.96 16.95
N TRP A 279 -10.68 5.95 15.96
CA TRP A 279 -10.58 5.03 14.82
C TRP A 279 -9.30 5.23 14.00
N TRP A 280 -8.89 6.48 13.81
CA TRP A 280 -7.63 6.79 13.13
C TRP A 280 -6.41 6.46 13.99
N MET A 281 -6.50 6.63 15.31
CA MET A 281 -5.43 6.24 16.23
C MET A 281 -5.22 4.72 16.19
N ASP A 282 -6.29 3.92 16.22
CA ASP A 282 -6.21 2.46 16.07
C ASP A 282 -5.60 2.07 14.71
N ARG A 283 -6.00 2.75 13.63
CA ARG A 283 -5.47 2.51 12.28
C ARG A 283 -3.97 2.79 12.19
N LEU A 284 -3.52 3.91 12.79
CA LEU A 284 -2.11 4.30 12.79
C LEU A 284 -1.28 3.40 13.71
N ASP A 285 -1.80 3.02 14.88
CA ASP A 285 -1.14 2.09 15.80
C ASP A 285 -0.85 0.77 15.09
N ARG A 286 -1.87 0.18 14.43
CA ARG A 286 -1.70 -1.04 13.64
C ARG A 286 -0.69 -0.85 12.50
N LEU A 287 -0.76 0.26 11.78
CA LEU A 287 0.17 0.51 10.68
C LEU A 287 1.63 0.63 11.17
N PHE A 288 1.87 1.31 12.29
CA PHE A 288 3.21 1.46 12.86
C PHE A 288 3.79 0.15 13.41
N GLU A 289 2.95 -0.83 13.77
CA GLU A 289 3.44 -2.18 14.00
C GLU A 289 3.98 -2.83 12.72
N LEU A 290 3.35 -2.57 11.57
CA LEU A 290 3.67 -3.19 10.29
C LEU A 290 4.88 -2.55 9.61
N VAL A 291 5.08 -1.24 9.73
CA VAL A 291 6.11 -0.50 8.98
C VAL A 291 6.93 0.42 9.87
N ASP A 292 8.04 0.94 9.36
CA ASP A 292 8.93 1.87 10.08
C ASP A 292 8.71 3.31 9.60
N VAL A 293 8.36 3.50 8.32
CA VAL A 293 8.01 4.78 7.70
C VAL A 293 6.69 4.65 6.96
N THR A 294 5.87 5.70 6.96
CA THR A 294 4.56 5.70 6.30
C THR A 294 4.48 6.79 5.25
N ARG A 295 4.20 6.41 4.00
CA ARG A 295 3.70 7.34 2.98
C ARG A 295 2.22 7.62 3.23
N ILE A 296 1.83 8.89 3.34
CA ILE A 296 0.42 9.30 3.32
C ILE A 296 0.03 9.60 1.88
N ASP A 297 -0.85 8.78 1.33
CA ASP A 297 -1.45 8.98 0.01
C ASP A 297 -2.52 10.08 0.07
N HIS A 298 -2.56 10.93 -0.96
CA HIS A 298 -3.51 12.02 -1.10
C HIS A 298 -3.57 12.93 0.14
N PHE A 299 -2.40 13.43 0.57
CA PHE A 299 -2.26 14.25 1.78
C PHE A 299 -3.16 15.49 1.78
N LYS A 300 -3.51 16.01 0.60
CA LYS A 300 -4.47 17.11 0.44
C LYS A 300 -5.78 16.87 1.18
N GLY A 301 -6.26 15.62 1.24
CA GLY A 301 -7.51 15.28 1.91
C GLY A 301 -7.52 15.49 3.43
N PHE A 302 -6.37 15.76 4.06
CA PHE A 302 -6.30 16.20 5.46
C PHE A 302 -6.41 17.73 5.61
N ASP A 303 -6.18 18.50 4.54
CA ASP A 303 -6.40 19.96 4.52
C ASP A 303 -7.82 20.28 4.01
N GLU A 304 -8.13 19.86 2.78
CA GLU A 304 -9.48 19.93 2.21
C GLU A 304 -9.71 18.73 1.28
N TYR A 305 -10.95 18.24 1.21
CA TYR A 305 -11.31 17.13 0.33
C TYR A 305 -12.47 17.48 -0.60
N TRP A 306 -12.49 16.85 -1.77
CA TRP A 306 -13.53 17.03 -2.77
C TRP A 306 -14.67 16.02 -2.55
N ALA A 307 -15.80 16.53 -2.06
CA ALA A 307 -16.98 15.74 -1.73
C ALA A 307 -17.98 15.74 -2.90
N ILE A 308 -18.13 14.61 -3.58
CA ILE A 308 -19.08 14.45 -4.69
C ILE A 308 -20.36 13.82 -4.15
N PRO A 309 -21.55 14.44 -4.33
CA PRO A 309 -22.82 13.82 -3.92
C PRO A 309 -22.94 12.40 -4.48
N ALA A 310 -23.32 11.41 -3.65
CA ALA A 310 -23.23 10.00 -4.04
C ALA A 310 -24.06 9.65 -5.30
N ASN A 311 -25.18 10.38 -5.49
CA ASN A 311 -26.07 10.27 -6.65
C ASN A 311 -25.59 11.03 -7.90
N ALA A 312 -24.48 11.77 -7.83
CA ALA A 312 -23.92 12.48 -8.96
C ALA A 312 -23.03 11.56 -9.81
N HIS A 313 -23.19 11.67 -11.14
CA HIS A 313 -22.41 10.90 -12.11
C HIS A 313 -21.14 11.62 -12.59
N SER A 314 -21.00 12.92 -12.32
CA SER A 314 -19.88 13.73 -12.77
C SER A 314 -19.00 14.13 -11.59
N PRO A 315 -17.67 13.99 -11.69
CA PRO A 315 -16.74 14.51 -10.69
C PRO A 315 -16.88 16.02 -10.46
N ALA A 316 -17.32 16.78 -11.47
CA ALA A 316 -17.50 18.23 -11.40
C ALA A 316 -18.63 18.69 -10.47
N ALA A 317 -19.49 17.78 -10.01
CA ALA A 317 -20.63 18.09 -9.15
C ALA A 317 -20.26 18.21 -7.67
N GLY A 318 -19.01 17.96 -7.30
CA GLY A 318 -18.56 18.04 -5.91
C GLY A 318 -18.32 19.46 -5.41
N GLU A 319 -17.92 19.54 -4.15
CA GLU A 319 -17.52 20.75 -3.45
C GLU A 319 -16.29 20.48 -2.56
N TRP A 320 -15.46 21.50 -2.33
CA TRP A 320 -14.40 21.42 -1.34
C TRP A 320 -14.99 21.52 0.07
N ARG A 321 -14.58 20.62 0.96
CA ARG A 321 -14.89 20.65 2.39
C ARG A 321 -13.60 20.64 3.21
N ASP A 322 -13.61 21.38 4.30
CA ASP A 322 -12.49 21.45 5.24
C ASP A 322 -12.29 20.09 5.94
N ALA A 323 -11.05 19.66 6.05
CA ALA A 323 -10.61 18.53 6.88
C ALA A 323 -9.95 19.06 8.18
N PRO A 324 -9.66 18.21 9.18
CA PRO A 324 -9.14 18.66 10.47
C PRO A 324 -7.75 19.32 10.41
N GLY A 325 -6.98 19.13 9.32
CA GLY A 325 -5.68 19.74 9.13
C GLY A 325 -4.74 19.44 10.29
N ALA A 326 -4.24 20.52 10.91
CA ALA A 326 -3.26 20.41 11.99
C ALA A 326 -3.82 19.81 13.28
N ASP A 327 -5.13 19.94 13.56
CA ASP A 327 -5.78 19.39 14.76
C ASP A 327 -5.59 17.88 14.85
N PHE A 328 -5.72 17.20 13.70
CA PHE A 328 -5.49 15.76 13.59
C PHE A 328 -4.02 15.40 13.85
N PHE A 329 -3.08 16.03 13.16
CA PHE A 329 -1.66 15.69 13.29
C PHE A 329 -1.07 16.06 14.65
N GLU A 330 -1.61 17.09 15.32
CA GLU A 330 -1.29 17.40 16.72
C GLU A 330 -1.72 16.26 17.65
N ALA A 331 -2.92 15.69 17.46
CA ALA A 331 -3.38 14.54 18.23
C ALA A 331 -2.53 13.28 17.96
N VAL A 332 -2.10 13.06 16.70
CA VAL A 332 -1.22 11.95 16.35
C VAL A 332 0.16 12.12 17.01
N GLU A 333 0.73 13.34 16.98
CA GLU A 333 2.00 13.65 17.66
C GLU A 333 1.89 13.47 19.17
N GLU A 334 0.77 13.88 19.79
CA GLU A 334 0.53 13.68 21.22
C GLU A 334 0.46 12.19 21.59
N ARG A 335 -0.14 11.35 20.73
CA ARG A 335 -0.32 9.92 20.98
C ARG A 335 0.95 9.10 20.75
N PHE A 336 1.63 9.32 19.63
CA PHE A 336 2.72 8.45 19.16
C PHE A 336 4.11 9.09 19.26
N GLY A 337 4.19 10.41 19.47
CA GLY A 337 5.45 11.14 19.49
C GLY A 337 5.96 11.39 18.08
N ASP A 338 7.03 10.69 17.69
CA ASP A 338 7.61 10.89 16.36
C ASP A 338 6.65 10.47 15.25
N LEU A 339 6.56 11.31 14.21
CA LEU A 339 5.72 11.10 13.04
C LEU A 339 6.60 10.71 11.84
N PRO A 340 6.81 9.41 11.56
CA PRO A 340 7.65 8.96 10.46
C PRO A 340 6.87 9.03 9.13
N PHE A 341 6.30 10.19 8.81
CA PHE A 341 5.49 10.41 7.62
C PHE A 341 6.28 11.05 6.49
N VAL A 342 6.07 10.53 5.29
CA VAL A 342 6.32 11.22 4.02
C VAL A 342 4.98 11.42 3.33
N VAL A 343 4.79 12.54 2.63
CA VAL A 343 3.46 12.90 2.12
C VAL A 343 3.43 12.94 0.61
N GLU A 344 2.42 12.32 0.02
CA GLU A 344 2.09 12.56 -1.38
C GLU A 344 1.42 13.92 -1.53
N ASP A 345 2.19 14.88 -2.05
CA ASP A 345 1.77 16.26 -2.33
C ASP A 345 1.81 16.56 -3.85
N LEU A 346 1.40 15.60 -4.68
CA LEU A 346 1.32 15.78 -6.13
C LEU A 346 -0.04 16.36 -6.53
N GLY A 347 -0.10 16.97 -7.71
CA GLY A 347 -1.35 17.52 -8.25
C GLY A 347 -1.75 18.88 -7.65
N PHE A 348 -2.86 18.94 -6.90
CA PHE A 348 -3.48 20.18 -6.43
C PHE A 348 -2.75 20.74 -5.20
N LEU A 349 -1.73 21.57 -5.46
CA LEU A 349 -0.97 22.28 -4.45
C LEU A 349 -1.51 23.70 -4.24
N ASP A 350 -1.97 24.00 -3.04
CA ASP A 350 -2.24 25.36 -2.56
C ASP A 350 -1.41 25.70 -1.32
N GLN A 351 -1.53 26.94 -0.86
CA GLN A 351 -0.71 27.44 0.23
C GLN A 351 -1.07 26.79 1.57
N SER A 352 -2.34 26.45 1.82
CA SER A 352 -2.76 25.79 3.07
C SER A 352 -2.16 24.40 3.20
N LEU A 353 -2.15 23.61 2.12
CA LEU A 353 -1.49 22.31 2.09
C LEU A 353 0.01 22.43 2.36
N VAL A 354 0.67 23.42 1.75
CA VAL A 354 2.10 23.70 1.96
C VAL A 354 2.37 24.08 3.42
N ASP A 355 1.55 24.96 3.99
CA ASP A 355 1.67 25.40 5.39
C ASP A 355 1.46 24.21 6.36
N LEU A 356 0.50 23.32 6.07
CA LEU A 356 0.25 22.11 6.85
C LEU A 356 1.44 21.15 6.81
N ARG A 357 1.94 20.84 5.60
CA ARG A 357 3.13 19.99 5.42
C ARG A 357 4.35 20.56 6.16
N ASP A 358 4.61 21.85 5.97
CA ASP A 358 5.81 22.51 6.52
C ASP A 358 5.72 22.67 8.04
N ARG A 359 4.51 22.81 8.61
CA ARG A 359 4.28 22.85 10.06
C ARG A 359 4.79 21.59 10.77
N PHE A 360 4.53 20.42 10.20
CA PHE A 360 5.00 19.13 10.74
C PHE A 360 6.31 18.65 10.09
N GLN A 361 6.88 19.45 9.20
CA GLN A 361 8.12 19.17 8.46
C GLN A 361 8.08 17.88 7.63
N PHE A 362 6.92 17.46 7.14
CA PHE A 362 6.80 16.25 6.33
C PHE A 362 7.52 16.40 4.97
N PRO A 363 8.37 15.46 4.55
CA PRO A 363 8.94 15.47 3.21
C PRO A 363 7.86 15.24 2.13
N GLY A 364 7.79 16.13 1.14
CA GLY A 364 6.91 15.98 -0.04
C GLY A 364 7.54 15.18 -1.18
N MET A 365 6.74 14.68 -2.13
CA MET A 365 7.20 13.82 -3.23
C MET A 365 7.63 14.60 -4.47
N ARG A 366 8.72 14.21 -5.11
CA ARG A 366 9.16 14.74 -6.41
C ARG A 366 9.45 13.61 -7.38
N VAL A 367 8.86 13.68 -8.57
CA VAL A 367 8.96 12.62 -9.59
C VAL A 367 9.33 13.25 -10.95
N PRO A 368 10.45 12.88 -11.57
CA PRO A 368 10.99 13.50 -12.77
C PRO A 368 10.12 13.29 -14.01
N GLN A 369 9.25 12.28 -14.00
CA GLN A 369 8.29 12.07 -15.10
C GLN A 369 7.26 13.21 -15.24
N TYR A 370 7.02 13.98 -14.17
CA TYR A 370 6.13 15.15 -14.22
C TYR A 370 6.84 16.45 -14.61
N ALA A 371 8.15 16.41 -14.85
CA ALA A 371 8.91 17.59 -15.24
C ALA A 371 8.61 18.01 -16.67
N ASN A 372 8.46 19.32 -16.86
CA ASN A 372 8.74 19.91 -18.15
C ASN A 372 10.26 20.14 -18.26
N TRP A 373 10.99 19.24 -18.91
CA TRP A 373 12.45 19.28 -18.99
C TRP A 373 12.99 20.53 -19.66
N CYS A 374 12.21 21.18 -20.53
CA CYS A 374 12.62 22.42 -21.18
C CYS A 374 12.29 23.68 -20.38
N GLN A 375 11.54 23.56 -19.29
CA GLN A 375 11.22 24.68 -18.41
C GLN A 375 12.32 24.84 -17.35
N GLN A 376 12.98 25.98 -17.36
CA GLN A 376 13.99 26.30 -16.35
C GLN A 376 13.34 26.38 -14.96
N GLY A 377 13.95 25.71 -13.97
CA GLY A 377 13.50 25.78 -12.58
C GLY A 377 12.25 24.95 -12.29
N ASP A 378 11.86 24.03 -13.17
CA ASP A 378 10.75 23.12 -12.91
C ASP A 378 11.06 22.26 -11.67
N MET A 379 10.10 22.24 -10.73
CA MET A 379 10.24 21.61 -9.42
C MET A 379 10.39 20.08 -9.48
N TYR A 380 10.03 19.47 -10.61
CA TYR A 380 10.14 18.03 -10.83
C TYR A 380 11.47 17.63 -11.48
N GLN A 381 12.33 18.58 -11.84
CA GLN A 381 13.69 18.24 -12.28
C GLN A 381 14.62 17.99 -11.05
N PRO A 382 15.37 16.88 -10.99
CA PRO A 382 16.10 16.47 -9.77
C PRO A 382 17.04 17.51 -9.15
N MET A 383 17.70 18.33 -9.97
CA MET A 383 18.60 19.40 -9.49
C MET A 383 17.89 20.55 -8.77
N HIS A 384 16.56 20.59 -8.77
CA HIS A 384 15.74 21.58 -8.07
C HIS A 384 15.01 21.01 -6.84
N TYR A 385 15.20 19.74 -6.50
CA TYR A 385 14.52 19.15 -5.34
C TYR A 385 14.99 19.83 -4.05
N PRO A 386 14.07 20.23 -3.15
CA PRO A 386 14.44 20.76 -1.84
C PRO A 386 14.92 19.65 -0.92
N GLU A 387 15.65 20.00 0.16
CA GLU A 387 16.15 19.03 1.14
C GLU A 387 15.01 18.19 1.74
N ASN A 388 13.94 18.86 2.18
CA ASN A 388 12.78 18.19 2.76
C ASN A 388 11.84 17.62 1.69
N SER A 389 12.35 16.71 0.86
CA SER A 389 11.56 15.98 -0.13
C SER A 389 12.04 14.54 -0.30
N VAL A 390 11.16 13.72 -0.88
CA VAL A 390 11.44 12.36 -1.34
C VAL A 390 11.49 12.38 -2.86
N GLY A 391 12.67 12.12 -3.43
CA GLY A 391 12.86 12.01 -4.87
C GLY A 391 12.62 10.58 -5.33
N TYR A 392 11.76 10.39 -6.32
CA TYR A 392 11.51 9.09 -6.96
C TYR A 392 12.06 9.11 -8.38
N THR A 393 12.51 7.99 -8.94
CA THR A 393 12.63 7.86 -10.41
C THR A 393 11.27 7.68 -11.06
N SER A 394 10.48 6.79 -10.46
CA SER A 394 9.12 6.39 -10.83
C SER A 394 8.36 5.99 -9.57
N THR A 395 7.03 6.03 -9.61
CA THR A 395 6.15 5.45 -8.58
C THR A 395 5.43 4.22 -9.14
N HIS A 396 4.55 3.59 -8.36
CA HIS A 396 3.69 2.52 -8.86
C HIS A 396 2.70 2.98 -9.94
N ASP A 397 2.30 4.26 -9.92
CA ASP A 397 1.31 4.84 -10.82
C ASP A 397 1.92 5.41 -12.10
N THR A 398 3.22 5.71 -12.10
CA THR A 398 3.89 6.20 -13.31
C THR A 398 4.25 5.05 -14.24
N ASN A 399 4.69 5.38 -15.45
CA ASN A 399 5.34 4.39 -16.31
C ASN A 399 6.71 4.00 -15.70
N THR A 400 7.39 2.99 -16.23
CA THR A 400 8.83 2.86 -15.99
C THR A 400 9.55 4.03 -16.65
N PHE A 401 10.75 4.37 -16.19
CA PHE A 401 11.46 5.50 -16.76
C PHE A 401 11.87 5.26 -18.23
N VAL A 402 12.17 4.01 -18.58
CA VAL A 402 12.41 3.61 -19.99
C VAL A 402 11.15 3.82 -20.82
N GLY A 403 10.00 3.33 -20.34
CA GLY A 403 8.72 3.52 -21.04
C GLY A 403 8.35 5.00 -21.20
N TYR A 404 8.54 5.79 -20.14
CA TYR A 404 8.37 7.25 -20.20
C TYR A 404 9.29 7.91 -21.22
N TYR A 405 10.56 7.54 -21.24
CA TYR A 405 11.56 8.09 -22.15
C TYR A 405 11.25 7.79 -23.62
N ASP A 406 10.76 6.59 -23.91
CA ASP A 406 10.38 6.17 -25.26
C ASP A 406 9.20 7.00 -25.80
N ASP A 407 8.23 7.31 -24.93
CA ASP A 407 7.06 8.14 -25.26
C ASP A 407 7.36 9.65 -25.26
N LEU A 408 8.50 10.07 -24.71
CA LEU A 408 8.84 11.47 -24.54
C LEU A 408 9.11 12.15 -25.91
N PRO A 409 8.53 13.34 -26.20
CA PRO A 409 8.82 14.05 -27.44
C PRO A 409 10.31 14.40 -27.59
N ASP A 410 10.84 14.40 -28.82
CA ASP A 410 12.27 14.65 -29.11
C ASP A 410 12.83 15.90 -28.41
N GLN A 411 12.07 17.01 -28.42
CA GLN A 411 12.48 18.24 -27.76
C GLN A 411 12.65 18.06 -26.25
N GLN A 412 11.75 17.32 -25.60
CA GLN A 412 11.82 17.05 -24.17
C GLN A 412 12.98 16.09 -23.86
N ARG A 413 13.26 15.11 -24.74
CA ARG A 413 14.45 14.24 -24.63
C ARG A 413 15.77 15.02 -24.72
N ASP A 414 15.88 15.96 -25.64
CA ASP A 414 17.08 16.81 -25.76
C ASP A 414 17.28 17.66 -24.49
N CYS A 415 16.20 18.22 -23.95
CA CYS A 415 16.24 18.98 -22.70
C CYS A 415 16.60 18.08 -21.51
N LEU A 416 16.04 16.87 -21.41
CA LEU A 416 16.39 15.86 -20.41
C LEU A 416 17.89 15.58 -20.45
N HIS A 417 18.43 15.17 -21.60
CA HIS A 417 19.85 14.87 -21.79
C HIS A 417 20.75 16.03 -21.36
N TYR A 418 20.38 17.26 -21.72
CA TYR A 418 21.11 18.46 -21.31
C TYR A 418 21.09 18.67 -19.78
N ASN A 419 19.93 18.52 -19.15
CA ASN A 419 19.75 18.82 -17.72
C ASN A 419 20.44 17.80 -16.80
N ILE A 420 20.42 16.52 -17.15
CA ILE A 420 21.03 15.45 -16.32
C ILE A 420 22.38 14.95 -16.86
N GLY A 421 22.85 15.50 -17.99
CA GLY A 421 24.13 15.11 -18.59
C GLY A 421 24.14 13.69 -19.19
N ALA A 422 22.99 13.21 -19.66
CA ALA A 422 22.82 11.85 -20.19
C ALA A 422 22.97 11.80 -21.73
N ASP A 423 23.39 10.65 -22.25
CA ASP A 423 23.46 10.37 -23.69
C ASP A 423 22.29 9.49 -24.22
N GLY A 424 21.42 9.05 -23.32
CA GLY A 424 20.24 8.23 -23.61
C GLY A 424 20.47 6.72 -23.64
N SER A 425 21.71 6.22 -23.58
CA SER A 425 22.01 4.79 -23.73
C SER A 425 21.54 3.92 -22.56
N GLU A 426 21.73 4.40 -21.33
CA GLU A 426 21.22 3.80 -20.08
C GLU A 426 20.43 4.86 -19.31
N ILE A 427 19.32 5.30 -19.89
CA ILE A 427 18.58 6.44 -19.34
C ILE A 427 18.04 6.18 -17.92
N HIS A 428 17.65 4.93 -17.62
CA HIS A 428 17.21 4.52 -16.29
C HIS A 428 18.30 4.73 -15.23
N TRP A 429 19.55 4.31 -15.48
CA TRP A 429 20.66 4.60 -14.58
C TRP A 429 21.01 6.08 -14.51
N SER A 430 20.85 6.81 -15.62
CA SER A 430 21.10 8.26 -15.65
C SER A 430 20.12 9.02 -14.77
N VAL A 431 18.83 8.61 -14.74
CA VAL A 431 17.86 9.23 -13.83
C VAL A 431 18.05 8.78 -12.39
N ILE A 432 18.44 7.52 -12.13
CA ILE A 432 18.78 7.05 -10.78
C ILE A 432 19.91 7.90 -10.21
N ASP A 433 21.00 8.09 -10.96
CA ASP A 433 22.11 8.97 -10.59
C ASP A 433 21.65 10.41 -10.33
N ALA A 434 20.80 10.98 -11.19
CA ALA A 434 20.28 12.34 -11.02
C ALA A 434 19.40 12.50 -9.76
N VAL A 435 18.55 11.50 -9.44
CA VAL A 435 17.73 11.50 -8.23
C VAL A 435 18.61 11.32 -6.98
N TRP A 436 19.59 10.42 -7.02
CA TRP A 436 20.55 10.21 -5.93
C TRP A 436 21.40 11.46 -5.68
N ARG A 437 21.73 12.24 -6.71
CA ARG A 437 22.48 13.51 -6.61
C ARG A 437 21.63 14.70 -6.15
N SER A 438 20.31 14.59 -6.15
CA SER A 438 19.42 15.67 -5.74
C SER A 438 19.57 16.00 -4.24
N ASN A 439 19.02 17.12 -3.76
CA ASN A 439 19.05 17.41 -2.32
C ASN A 439 18.02 16.62 -1.51
N ALA A 440 17.15 15.82 -2.13
CA ALA A 440 16.10 15.08 -1.43
C ALA A 440 16.66 14.27 -0.25
N VAL A 441 15.96 14.29 0.88
CA VAL A 441 16.35 13.55 2.08
C VAL A 441 16.17 12.05 1.89
N ILE A 442 15.22 11.62 1.06
CA ILE A 442 15.07 10.22 0.67
C ILE A 442 15.06 10.11 -0.86
N ALA A 443 15.83 9.15 -1.40
CA ALA A 443 15.84 8.82 -2.82
C ALA A 443 15.29 7.41 -3.04
N PHE A 444 14.27 7.27 -3.89
CA PHE A 444 13.68 5.99 -4.29
C PHE A 444 13.84 5.74 -5.78
N THR A 445 14.02 4.47 -6.11
CA THR A 445 13.84 3.96 -7.47
C THR A 445 12.93 2.73 -7.45
N THR A 446 12.34 2.36 -8.57
CA THR A 446 11.55 1.12 -8.67
C THR A 446 12.45 -0.04 -9.09
N MET A 447 12.07 -1.26 -8.72
CA MET A 447 12.80 -2.44 -9.19
C MET A 447 12.80 -2.54 -10.73
N GLN A 448 11.74 -2.08 -11.41
CA GLN A 448 11.69 -1.99 -12.87
C GLN A 448 12.76 -1.05 -13.44
N ASP A 449 12.94 0.13 -12.83
CA ASP A 449 13.93 1.11 -13.28
C ASP A 449 15.36 0.62 -13.05
N VAL A 450 15.63 -0.01 -11.90
CA VAL A 450 16.94 -0.64 -11.60
C VAL A 450 17.31 -1.67 -12.67
N LEU A 451 16.32 -2.41 -13.16
CA LEU A 451 16.48 -3.44 -14.19
C LEU A 451 16.39 -2.90 -15.63
N GLY A 452 16.08 -1.61 -15.81
CA GLY A 452 15.94 -0.99 -17.13
C GLY A 452 14.77 -1.55 -17.95
N LEU A 453 13.68 -1.95 -17.30
CA LEU A 453 12.52 -2.56 -17.95
C LEU A 453 11.57 -1.52 -18.58
N GLY A 454 10.88 -1.92 -19.65
CA GLY A 454 10.00 -1.04 -20.43
C GLY A 454 8.57 -0.95 -19.89
N ALA A 455 7.72 -0.26 -20.64
CA ALA A 455 6.33 0.01 -20.27
C ALA A 455 5.47 -1.25 -20.05
N GLU A 456 5.86 -2.39 -20.61
CA GLU A 456 5.23 -3.69 -20.40
C GLU A 456 5.32 -4.20 -18.95
N THR A 457 6.18 -3.58 -18.14
CA THR A 457 6.39 -3.92 -16.73
C THR A 457 5.83 -2.88 -15.75
N ARG A 458 5.08 -1.90 -16.27
CA ARG A 458 4.40 -0.89 -15.47
C ARG A 458 3.50 -1.56 -14.43
N PHE A 459 3.56 -1.07 -13.19
CA PHE A 459 2.82 -1.70 -12.09
C PHE A 459 1.34 -1.32 -12.09
N ASN A 460 1.00 -0.04 -12.24
CA ASN A 460 -0.38 0.44 -12.38
C ASN A 460 -0.51 1.52 -13.45
N THR A 461 -1.62 1.50 -14.17
CA THR A 461 -2.07 2.60 -15.04
C THR A 461 -3.34 3.20 -14.43
N PRO A 462 -3.26 4.38 -13.81
CA PRO A 462 -4.43 5.05 -13.24
C PRO A 462 -5.57 5.19 -14.26
N GLY A 463 -6.80 4.93 -13.82
CA GLY A 463 -7.99 5.01 -14.66
C GLY A 463 -8.30 3.75 -15.50
N THR A 464 -7.50 2.68 -15.42
CA THR A 464 -7.80 1.39 -16.06
C THR A 464 -8.20 0.32 -15.03
N THR A 465 -8.94 -0.69 -15.49
CA THR A 465 -9.42 -1.82 -14.66
C THR A 465 -8.64 -3.11 -14.86
N ASP A 466 -7.92 -3.24 -15.98
CA ASP A 466 -7.24 -4.46 -16.39
C ASP A 466 -5.73 -4.24 -16.53
N GLY A 467 -4.93 -5.28 -16.24
CA GLY A 467 -3.49 -5.29 -16.46
C GLY A 467 -2.64 -4.61 -15.38
N ASN A 468 -3.23 -4.27 -14.23
CA ASN A 468 -2.55 -3.61 -13.12
C ASN A 468 -2.12 -4.62 -12.04
N TRP A 469 -1.18 -4.21 -11.19
CA TRP A 469 -0.70 -4.88 -9.97
C TRP A 469 -0.08 -6.26 -10.18
N GLY A 470 -0.01 -6.72 -11.43
CA GLY A 470 0.39 -8.07 -11.77
C GLY A 470 1.89 -8.28 -11.99
N TRP A 471 2.69 -7.23 -12.21
CA TRP A 471 4.10 -7.42 -12.57
C TRP A 471 4.91 -8.13 -11.47
N ARG A 472 5.80 -9.06 -11.88
CA ARG A 472 6.73 -9.79 -11.01
C ARG A 472 8.16 -9.78 -11.53
N VAL A 473 9.10 -9.68 -10.59
CA VAL A 473 10.53 -9.87 -10.81
C VAL A 473 10.91 -11.35 -10.59
N THR A 474 11.81 -11.86 -11.42
CA THR A 474 12.38 -13.20 -11.22
C THR A 474 13.59 -13.14 -10.31
N ARG A 475 14.07 -14.28 -9.83
CA ARG A 475 15.31 -14.36 -9.04
C ARG A 475 16.53 -13.79 -9.79
N ASP A 476 16.55 -13.89 -11.11
CA ASP A 476 17.62 -13.32 -11.94
C ASP A 476 17.65 -11.77 -11.88
N GLY A 477 16.55 -11.13 -11.46
CA GLY A 477 16.51 -9.69 -11.20
C GLY A 477 17.32 -9.27 -9.97
N PHE A 478 17.64 -10.19 -9.06
CA PHE A 478 18.48 -9.93 -7.89
C PHE A 478 19.97 -10.14 -8.20
N ASP A 479 20.41 -9.60 -9.35
CA ASP A 479 21.77 -9.72 -9.83
C ASP A 479 22.76 -8.92 -8.96
N GLU A 480 23.88 -9.54 -8.59
CA GLU A 480 24.91 -8.94 -7.72
C GLU A 480 25.61 -7.75 -8.38
N SER A 481 25.75 -7.71 -9.70
CA SER A 481 26.39 -6.60 -10.40
C SER A 481 25.50 -5.36 -10.45
N VAL A 482 24.19 -5.56 -10.54
CA VAL A 482 23.17 -4.50 -10.41
C VAL A 482 23.19 -3.94 -8.99
N ALA A 483 23.21 -4.81 -7.96
CA ALA A 483 23.34 -4.39 -6.56
C ALA A 483 24.62 -3.56 -6.34
N ALA A 484 25.77 -4.04 -6.82
CA ALA A 484 27.04 -3.34 -6.69
C ALA A 484 27.05 -1.96 -7.36
N ARG A 485 26.37 -1.80 -8.51
CA ARG A 485 26.24 -0.50 -9.19
C ARG A 485 25.40 0.47 -8.36
N LEU A 486 24.26 0.02 -7.82
CA LEU A 486 23.39 0.83 -6.98
C LEU A 486 24.08 1.21 -5.65
N ALA A 487 24.84 0.29 -5.06
CA ALA A 487 25.66 0.54 -3.88
C ALA A 487 26.70 1.63 -4.14
N SER A 488 27.40 1.57 -5.28
CA SER A 488 28.37 2.61 -5.66
C SER A 488 27.75 4.00 -5.78
N LEU A 489 26.55 4.13 -6.34
CA LEU A 489 25.85 5.42 -6.42
C LEU A 489 25.42 5.91 -5.03
N THR A 490 25.01 4.99 -4.17
CA THR A 490 24.58 5.29 -2.79
C THR A 490 25.76 5.75 -1.94
N ASP A 491 26.91 5.10 -2.05
CA ASP A 491 28.16 5.54 -1.43
C ASP A 491 28.58 6.93 -1.94
N GLU A 492 28.49 7.17 -3.26
CA GLU A 492 28.90 8.45 -3.86
C GLU A 492 27.99 9.63 -3.45
N HIS A 493 26.68 9.42 -3.31
CA HIS A 493 25.70 10.52 -3.27
C HIS A 493 24.82 10.59 -2.02
N ILE A 494 24.71 9.52 -1.25
CA ILE A 494 23.80 9.44 -0.08
C ILE A 494 24.60 9.41 1.21
N ARG A 495 25.67 8.60 1.28
CA ARG A 495 26.45 8.38 2.52
C ARG A 495 27.62 9.36 2.74
N ASN A 496 27.93 10.22 1.76
CA ASN A 496 29.07 11.16 1.79
C ASN A 496 28.83 12.44 2.58
#